data_AF-A0A1E1W8M2-F1
#
_entry.id   AF-A0A1E1W8M2-F1
#
_cell.length_a   1.000
_cell.length_b   1.000
_cell.length_c   1.000
_cell.angle_alpha   90.00
_cell.angle_beta   90.00
_cell.angle_gamma   90.00
#
_symmetry.space_group_name_H-M   'P 1'
#
loop_
_entity.id
_entity.type
_entity.pdbx_description
1 polymer ?
#
loop_
_entity_poly.entity_id
_entity_poly.type
_entity_poly.pdbx_seq_one_letter_code
_entity_poly.pdbx_strand_id
1 'polypeptide(L)'
;SIQPIISSHPDMSIEKLADLADKIVALASPSPQVAEVAPSTSNIAMQQSMAMESMARQIFELTKQVAALSAHQSRNFNRGRHNRYNNRSRSRSKSRSGQANNDICYYHRKFGNNAWKCTRPCQFKTENFNGSQ
;
A
#
# COMPACT_ATOMS: atom_id res chain seq x y z
N SER A 1 -6.34 33.66 51.93
CA SER A 1 -7.20 34.84 51.69
C SER A 1 -7.60 35.47 53.02
N ILE A 2 -7.42 36.78 53.20
CA ILE A 2 -7.59 37.51 54.50
C ILE A 2 -8.95 38.22 54.62
N GLN A 3 -9.73 38.30 53.54
CA GLN A 3 -11.05 38.96 53.46
C GLN A 3 -12.05 38.58 54.58
N PRO A 4 -12.16 37.33 55.06
CA PRO A 4 -13.13 36.97 56.10
C PRO A 4 -12.92 37.67 57.45
N ILE A 5 -11.67 38.02 57.77
CA ILE A 5 -11.28 38.63 59.05
C ILE A 5 -11.72 40.09 59.11
N ILE A 6 -11.63 40.80 57.99
CA ILE A 6 -12.07 42.19 57.88
C ILE A 6 -13.60 42.26 58.01
N SER A 7 -14.31 41.29 57.43
CA SER A 7 -15.77 41.21 57.51
C SER A 7 -16.29 40.82 58.90
N SER A 8 -15.52 40.07 59.70
CA SER A 8 -15.96 39.64 61.05
C SER A 8 -15.77 40.72 62.12
N HIS A 9 -14.93 41.72 61.89
CA HIS A 9 -14.59 42.76 62.87
C HIS A 9 -14.61 44.19 62.26
N PRO A 10 -15.80 44.71 61.91
CA PRO A 10 -15.93 46.03 61.28
C PRO A 10 -15.64 47.22 62.23
N ASP A 11 -15.73 47.02 63.55
CA ASP A 11 -15.57 48.08 64.56
C ASP A 11 -14.13 48.20 65.11
N MET A 12 -13.19 47.42 64.58
CA MET A 12 -11.78 47.48 64.97
C MET A 12 -11.02 48.55 64.19
N SER A 13 -10.08 49.23 64.84
CA SER A 13 -9.20 50.16 64.15
C SER A 13 -8.30 49.42 63.15
N ILE A 14 -7.97 50.10 62.06
CA ILE A 14 -7.23 49.52 60.92
C ILE A 14 -5.86 48.97 61.37
N GLU A 15 -5.22 49.63 62.33
CA GLU A 15 -3.92 49.22 62.87
C GLU A 15 -4.01 47.87 63.60
N LYS A 16 -5.08 47.66 64.38
CA LYS A 16 -5.29 46.39 65.10
C LYS A 16 -5.68 45.26 64.18
N LEU A 17 -6.39 45.56 63.08
CA LEU A 17 -6.71 44.58 62.04
C LEU A 17 -5.45 44.16 61.26
N ALA A 18 -4.55 45.10 60.97
CA ALA A 18 -3.27 44.81 60.34
C ALA A 18 -2.41 43.90 61.22
N ASP A 19 -2.27 44.21 62.51
CA ASP A 19 -1.55 43.37 63.47
C ASP A 19 -2.11 41.94 63.57
N LEU A 20 -3.44 41.80 63.47
CA LEU A 20 -4.12 40.50 63.50
C LEU A 20 -3.85 39.72 62.21
N ALA A 21 -3.93 40.39 61.05
CA ALA A 21 -3.61 39.79 59.77
C ALA A 21 -2.16 39.29 59.70
N ASP A 22 -1.20 40.08 60.19
CA ASP A 22 0.23 39.69 60.23
C ASP A 22 0.47 38.49 61.13
N LYS A 23 -0.18 38.44 62.30
CA LYS A 23 -0.13 37.27 63.19
C LYS A 23 -0.73 36.03 62.54
N ILE A 24 -1.85 36.17 61.82
CA ILE A 24 -2.46 35.07 61.10
C ILE A 24 -1.54 34.61 59.97
N VAL A 25 -0.88 35.49 59.21
CA VAL A 25 0.08 35.08 58.18
C VAL A 25 1.27 34.33 58.79
N ALA A 26 1.76 34.77 59.95
CA ALA A 26 2.83 34.09 60.67
C ALA A 26 2.40 32.69 61.16
N LEU A 27 1.16 32.53 61.64
CA LEU A 27 0.63 31.26 62.15
C LEU A 27 0.10 30.33 61.04
N ALA A 28 -0.45 30.91 59.99
CA ALA A 28 -1.05 30.24 58.85
C ALA A 28 -0.02 30.01 57.75
N SER A 29 1.27 30.23 57.99
CA SER A 29 2.35 29.69 57.14
C SER A 29 2.23 28.17 57.18
N PRO A 30 1.62 27.53 56.17
CA PRO A 30 1.67 26.10 56.09
C PRO A 30 3.13 25.83 55.69
N SER A 31 3.81 24.90 56.37
CA SER A 31 4.84 24.12 55.68
C SER A 31 4.36 23.90 54.25
N PRO A 32 5.16 24.16 53.20
CA PRO A 32 4.69 23.92 51.84
C PRO A 32 4.20 22.48 51.81
N GLN A 33 2.88 22.31 51.82
CA GLN A 33 2.28 21.04 51.46
C GLN A 33 2.62 20.98 49.99
N VAL A 34 3.72 20.30 49.70
CA VAL A 34 3.98 19.74 48.40
C VAL A 34 2.77 18.85 48.17
N ALA A 35 1.75 19.42 47.55
CA ALA A 35 0.78 18.62 46.84
C ALA A 35 1.64 17.80 45.90
N GLU A 36 1.77 16.51 46.19
CA GLU A 36 2.30 15.55 45.26
C GLU A 36 1.35 15.65 44.05
N VAL A 37 1.72 16.48 43.08
CA VAL A 37 1.23 16.33 41.73
C VAL A 37 1.79 14.99 41.33
N ALA A 38 1.01 13.92 41.57
CA ALA A 38 1.27 12.62 40.99
C ALA A 38 1.61 12.91 39.53
N PRO A 39 2.84 12.65 39.10
CA PRO A 39 3.27 13.17 37.82
C PRO A 39 2.37 12.53 36.78
N SER A 40 2.08 13.26 35.73
CA SER A 40 1.32 12.82 34.55
C SER A 40 1.93 11.60 33.83
N THR A 41 2.83 10.85 34.48
CA THR A 41 3.47 9.61 34.05
C THR A 41 2.46 8.52 33.74
N SER A 42 1.33 8.43 34.46
CA SER A 42 0.27 7.46 34.15
C SER A 42 -0.38 7.75 32.79
N ASN A 43 -0.69 9.02 32.50
CA ASN A 43 -1.22 9.45 31.21
C ASN A 43 -0.18 9.32 30.09
N ILE A 44 1.08 9.66 30.35
CA ILE A 44 2.18 9.53 29.37
C ILE A 44 2.47 8.06 29.06
N ALA A 45 2.45 7.17 30.05
CA ALA A 45 2.64 5.72 29.86
C ALA A 45 1.47 5.10 29.10
N MET A 46 0.24 5.51 29.42
CA MET A 46 -0.97 5.05 28.72
C MET A 46 -1.03 5.56 27.28
N GLN A 47 -0.56 6.79 27.01
CA GLN A 47 -0.49 7.30 25.65
C GLN A 47 0.63 6.63 24.83
N GLN A 48 1.77 6.31 25.46
CA GLN A 48 2.83 5.52 24.84
C GLN A 48 2.39 4.09 24.53
N SER A 49 1.64 3.43 25.42
CA SER A 49 1.15 2.08 25.17
C SER A 49 0.16 2.03 24.01
N MET A 50 -0.77 3.00 23.94
CA MET A 50 -1.68 3.15 22.79
C MET A 50 -0.94 3.44 21.48
N ALA A 51 0.09 4.29 21.52
CA ALA A 51 0.92 4.56 20.35
C ALA A 51 1.69 3.32 19.89
N MET A 52 2.26 2.55 20.83
CA MET A 52 2.93 1.28 20.53
C MET A 52 1.97 0.25 19.94
N GLU A 53 0.75 0.12 20.48
CA GLU A 53 -0.24 -0.81 19.95
C GLU A 53 -0.67 -0.41 18.53
N SER A 54 -0.89 0.88 18.28
CA SER A 54 -1.18 1.42 16.94
C SER A 54 -0.06 1.10 15.95
N MET A 55 1.20 1.34 16.34
CA MET A 55 2.37 1.02 15.51
C MET A 55 2.48 -0.49 15.24
N ALA A 56 2.27 -1.34 16.26
CA ALA A 56 2.31 -2.79 16.11
C ALA A 56 1.23 -3.28 15.11
N ARG A 57 0.02 -2.71 15.17
CA ARG A 57 -1.06 -3.02 14.21
C ARG A 57 -0.70 -2.59 12.79
N GLN A 58 -0.11 -1.41 12.61
CA GLN A 58 0.34 -0.93 11.30
C GLN A 58 1.46 -1.83 10.74
N ILE A 59 2.44 -2.20 11.56
CA ILE A 59 3.51 -3.13 11.17
C ILE A 59 2.94 -4.48 10.76
N PHE A 60 1.96 -5.00 11.50
CA PHE A 60 1.31 -6.27 11.18
C PHE A 60 0.59 -6.21 9.81
N GLU A 61 -0.19 -5.17 9.56
CA GLU A 61 -0.86 -4.99 8.27
C GLU A 61 0.13 -4.79 7.12
N LEU A 62 1.19 -4.01 7.31
CA LEU A 62 2.24 -3.86 6.31
C LEU A 62 2.94 -5.19 6.03
N THR A 63 3.25 -5.97 7.06
CA THR A 63 3.87 -7.30 6.92
C THR A 63 2.97 -8.24 6.12
N LYS A 64 1.66 -8.22 6.38
CA LYS A 64 0.66 -8.99 5.63
C LYS A 64 0.58 -8.55 4.17
N GLN A 65 0.59 -7.25 3.89
CA GLN A 65 0.60 -6.71 2.52
C GLN A 65 1.87 -7.10 1.76
N VAL A 66 3.04 -7.01 2.41
CA VAL A 66 4.33 -7.44 1.83
C VAL A 66 4.33 -8.94 1.53
N ALA A 67 3.82 -9.76 2.45
CA ALA A 67 3.70 -11.20 2.24
C ALA A 67 2.79 -11.53 1.05
N ALA A 68 1.64 -10.86 0.93
CA ALA A 68 0.71 -11.03 -0.19
C ALA A 68 1.34 -10.62 -1.53
N LEU A 69 2.05 -9.49 -1.56
CA LEU A 69 2.75 -9.00 -2.74
C LEU A 69 3.87 -9.97 -3.17
N SER A 70 4.67 -10.45 -2.23
CA SER A 70 5.73 -11.45 -2.47
C SER A 70 5.16 -12.76 -3.03
N ALA A 71 4.05 -13.24 -2.45
CA ALA A 71 3.35 -14.42 -2.94
C ALA A 71 2.81 -14.24 -4.37
N HIS A 72 2.31 -13.05 -4.72
CA HIS A 72 1.87 -12.74 -6.08
C HIS A 72 3.03 -12.72 -7.08
N GLN A 73 4.17 -12.13 -6.72
CA GLN A 73 5.35 -12.08 -7.58
C GLN A 73 5.89 -13.49 -7.86
N SER A 74 6.06 -14.33 -6.84
CA SER A 74 6.56 -15.70 -7.01
C SER A 74 5.67 -16.56 -7.92
N ARG A 75 4.33 -16.42 -7.83
CA ARG A 75 3.38 -17.11 -8.72
C ARG A 75 3.49 -16.65 -10.17
N ASN A 76 3.72 -15.36 -10.41
CA ASN A 76 3.86 -14.82 -11.77
C ASN A 76 5.16 -15.27 -12.45
N PHE A 77 6.27 -15.36 -11.71
CA PHE A 77 7.54 -15.88 -12.25
C PHE A 77 7.45 -17.36 -12.63
N ASN A 78 6.78 -18.19 -11.81
CA ASN A 78 6.63 -19.62 -12.10
C ASN A 78 5.70 -19.89 -13.29
N ARG A 79 4.60 -19.14 -13.45
CA ARG A 79 3.71 -19.27 -14.63
C ARG A 79 4.35 -18.75 -15.91
N GLY A 80 5.11 -17.66 -15.85
CA GLY A 80 5.79 -17.09 -17.01
C GLY A 80 6.89 -17.99 -17.59
N ARG A 81 7.55 -18.79 -16.74
CA ARG A 81 8.62 -19.70 -17.17
C ARG A 81 8.09 -21.03 -17.70
N HIS A 82 7.03 -21.58 -17.11
CA HIS A 82 6.44 -22.85 -17.56
C HIS A 82 5.67 -22.70 -18.90
N ASN A 83 5.01 -21.57 -19.14
CA ASN A 83 4.29 -21.34 -20.41
C ASN A 83 5.18 -21.01 -21.61
N ARG A 84 6.44 -20.58 -21.42
CA ARG A 84 7.35 -20.35 -22.55
C ARG A 84 7.96 -21.63 -23.12
N TYR A 85 8.04 -22.70 -22.33
CA TYR A 85 8.57 -23.98 -22.80
C TYR A 85 7.49 -24.81 -23.52
N ASN A 86 6.24 -24.76 -23.06
CA ASN A 86 5.15 -25.55 -23.66
C ASN A 86 4.46 -24.91 -24.87
N ASN A 87 4.59 -23.60 -25.11
CA ASN A 87 3.98 -22.98 -26.30
C ASN A 87 4.82 -23.12 -27.60
N ARG A 88 5.92 -23.88 -27.56
CA ARG A 88 6.69 -24.31 -28.75
C ARG A 88 6.41 -25.74 -29.17
N SER A 89 5.54 -26.45 -28.46
CA SER A 89 4.96 -27.71 -28.93
C SER A 89 3.88 -27.42 -29.96
N ARG A 90 4.36 -27.04 -31.16
CA ARG A 90 3.82 -27.37 -32.48
C ARG A 90 2.45 -28.07 -32.43
N SER A 91 1.37 -27.31 -32.22
CA SER A 91 0.07 -27.59 -32.86
C SER A 91 0.22 -27.32 -34.36
N ARG A 92 1.12 -28.07 -35.00
CA ARG A 92 0.97 -28.47 -36.39
C ARG A 92 0.03 -29.65 -36.35
N SER A 93 -1.24 -29.37 -36.01
CA SER A 93 -2.33 -30.31 -36.19
C SER A 93 -2.23 -30.79 -37.62
N LYS A 94 -1.87 -32.05 -37.74
CA LYS A 94 -1.63 -32.79 -38.97
C LYS A 94 -2.97 -33.13 -39.64
N SER A 95 -3.91 -32.17 -39.64
CA SER A 95 -5.22 -32.23 -40.28
C SER A 95 -5.23 -31.49 -41.62
N ARG A 96 -4.13 -31.58 -42.37
CA ARG A 96 -4.13 -31.33 -43.82
C ARG A 96 -3.80 -32.60 -44.61
N SER A 97 -4.12 -33.78 -44.05
CA SER A 97 -4.26 -35.02 -44.81
C SER A 97 -5.69 -35.16 -45.31
N GLY A 98 -6.18 -34.13 -46.00
CA GLY A 98 -7.53 -34.10 -46.55
C GLY A 98 -7.47 -33.42 -47.90
N GLN A 99 -7.44 -34.26 -48.94
CA GLN A 99 -7.71 -33.94 -50.34
C GLN A 99 -6.65 -33.05 -51.04
N ALA A 100 -5.79 -33.65 -51.86
CA ALA A 100 -6.08 -34.02 -53.25
C ALA A 100 -6.42 -32.79 -54.10
N ASN A 101 -5.63 -32.58 -55.16
CA ASN A 101 -5.70 -31.52 -56.17
C ASN A 101 -5.18 -30.15 -55.73
N ASN A 102 -3.87 -30.05 -55.51
CA ASN A 102 -3.23 -28.74 -55.51
C ASN A 102 -2.26 -28.68 -56.69
N ASP A 103 -2.79 -28.41 -57.87
CA ASP A 103 -2.03 -28.02 -59.07
C ASP A 103 -1.19 -26.74 -58.83
N ILE A 104 -1.21 -26.18 -57.63
CA ILE A 104 -0.62 -24.90 -57.26
C ILE A 104 0.37 -25.11 -56.09
N CYS A 105 1.57 -24.55 -56.20
CA CYS A 105 2.64 -24.73 -55.23
C CYS A 105 2.35 -24.04 -53.87
N TYR A 106 3.08 -24.43 -52.82
CA TYR A 106 2.92 -23.87 -51.47
C TYR A 106 2.94 -22.33 -51.44
N TYR A 107 3.84 -21.73 -52.22
CA TYR A 107 4.01 -20.29 -52.27
C TYR A 107 2.80 -19.59 -52.88
N HIS A 108 2.30 -20.04 -54.03
CA HIS A 108 1.06 -19.48 -54.61
C HIS A 108 -0.18 -19.80 -53.76
N ARG A 109 -0.22 -20.94 -53.07
CA ARG A 109 -1.31 -21.23 -52.12
C ARG A 109 -1.31 -20.27 -50.92
N LYS A 110 -0.14 -19.79 -50.49
CA LYS A 110 0.00 -18.90 -49.32
C LYS A 110 -0.05 -17.41 -49.69
N PHE A 111 0.47 -17.05 -50.86
CA PHE A 111 0.73 -15.67 -51.26
C PHE A 111 -0.01 -15.24 -52.53
N GLY A 112 -0.71 -16.16 -53.23
CA GLY A 112 -1.43 -15.86 -54.47
C GLY A 112 -0.53 -15.20 -55.51
N ASN A 113 -1.03 -14.19 -56.21
CA ASN A 113 -0.29 -13.41 -57.22
C ASN A 113 0.97 -12.72 -56.66
N ASN A 114 1.10 -12.57 -55.33
CA ASN A 114 2.25 -11.93 -54.68
C ASN A 114 3.33 -12.95 -54.25
N ALA A 115 3.28 -14.17 -54.78
CA ALA A 115 4.29 -15.18 -54.46
C ALA A 115 5.66 -14.79 -55.04
N TRP A 116 6.62 -14.55 -54.15
CA TRP A 116 8.02 -14.30 -54.49
C TRP A 116 8.76 -15.48 -55.14
N LYS A 117 8.18 -16.67 -55.13
CA LYS A 117 8.81 -17.91 -55.58
C LYS A 117 7.75 -18.88 -56.06
N CYS A 118 7.98 -19.50 -57.21
CA CYS A 118 7.17 -20.60 -57.71
C CYS A 118 8.00 -21.90 -57.68
N THR A 119 7.38 -23.03 -57.32
CA THR A 119 8.01 -24.36 -57.38
C THR A 119 7.22 -25.24 -58.34
N ARG A 120 7.86 -25.70 -59.43
CA ARG A 120 7.23 -26.54 -60.45
C ARG A 120 7.07 -27.99 -59.96
N PRO A 121 6.04 -28.73 -60.42
CA PRO A 121 4.96 -28.31 -61.32
C PRO A 121 3.91 -27.45 -60.60
N CYS A 122 3.54 -26.31 -61.21
CA CYS A 122 2.58 -25.36 -60.65
C CYS A 122 1.80 -24.71 -61.80
N GLN A 123 0.48 -24.86 -61.79
CA GLN A 123 -0.48 -24.43 -62.81
C GLN A 123 -1.23 -23.14 -62.38
N PHE A 124 -0.66 -22.38 -61.45
CA PHE A 124 -1.22 -21.09 -61.03
C PHE A 124 -1.18 -20.10 -62.19
N LYS A 125 -2.35 -19.71 -62.72
CA LYS A 125 -2.49 -18.68 -63.75
C LYS A 125 -2.66 -17.32 -63.08
N THR A 126 -1.76 -16.39 -63.35
CA THR A 126 -1.95 -14.99 -62.95
C THR A 126 -2.76 -14.28 -64.04
N GLU A 127 -3.73 -13.45 -63.65
CA GLU A 127 -4.61 -12.68 -64.56
C GLU A 127 -3.87 -11.65 -65.46
N ASN A 128 -2.54 -11.57 -65.38
CA ASN A 128 -1.72 -10.64 -66.14
C ASN A 128 -0.64 -11.30 -67.03
N PHE A 129 -0.66 -12.63 -67.21
CA PHE A 129 0.26 -13.31 -68.13
C PHE A 129 -0.32 -13.47 -69.54
N ASN A 130 -0.71 -12.34 -70.15
CA ASN A 130 -0.73 -12.20 -71.60
C ASN A 130 0.52 -11.43 -72.02
N GLY A 131 1.50 -12.17 -72.53
CA GLY A 131 2.61 -11.62 -73.30
C GLY A 131 3.97 -11.76 -72.63
N SER A 132 4.75 -12.74 -73.11
CA SER A 132 5.95 -12.50 -73.94
C SER A 132 6.87 -13.73 -73.90
N GLN A 133 6.82 -14.48 -75.01
CA GLN A 133 7.80 -15.46 -75.56
C GLN A 133 8.39 -16.54 -74.63
#